data_AF-A0A1C6SW65-F1
#
_entry.id   AF-A0A1C6SW65-F1
#
_cell.length_a   1.000
_cell.length_b   1.000
_cell.length_c   1.000
_cell.angle_alpha   90.00
_cell.angle_beta   90.00
_cell.angle_gamma   90.00
#
_symmetry.space_group_name_H-M   'P 1'
#
loop_
_entity.id
_entity.type
_entity.pdbx_description
1 polymer ?
#
loop_
_entity_poly.entity_id
_entity_poly.type
_entity_poly.pdbx_seq_one_letter_code
_entity_poly.pdbx_strand_id
1 'polypeptide(L)' 'MAGSEPVTSPDQHKPGYRKAGQIGAVLSALALLTMLCGNHEGRVEDIFLIAGAALLLLIVIGDVVLRRNGLRS' A
#
# COMPACT_ATOMS: atom_id res chain seq x y z
N MET A 1 -11.04 18.59 35.16
CA MET A 1 -10.04 18.82 34.09
C MET A 1 -10.81 18.88 32.77
N ALA A 2 -11.18 20.08 32.31
CA ALA A 2 -11.79 20.29 31.00
C ALA A 2 -10.75 21.03 30.16
N GLY A 3 -10.22 20.40 29.11
CA GLY A 3 -9.24 21.03 28.22
C GLY A 3 -8.14 20.14 27.60
N SER A 4 -8.21 18.80 27.69
CA SER A 4 -7.19 17.91 27.12
C SER A 4 -7.64 17.13 25.90
N GLU A 5 -8.76 17.50 25.26
CA GLU A 5 -9.15 16.88 24.00
C GLU A 5 -8.39 17.54 22.85
N PRO A 6 -7.72 16.76 21.99
CA PRO A 6 -6.99 17.30 20.86
C PRO A 6 -7.95 18.03 19.91
N VAL A 7 -7.63 19.29 19.60
CA VAL A 7 -8.38 20.06 18.59
C VAL A 7 -8.02 19.53 17.22
N THR A 8 -8.94 18.75 16.62
CA THR A 8 -8.79 18.19 15.29
C THR A 8 -9.68 18.91 14.28
N SER A 9 -9.19 19.07 13.05
CA SER A 9 -10.01 19.64 11.97
C SER A 9 -11.09 18.65 11.53
N PRO A 10 -12.25 19.11 11.02
CA PRO A 10 -13.33 18.21 10.57
C PRO A 10 -12.88 17.14 9.56
N ASP A 11 -11.83 17.42 8.78
CA ASP A 11 -11.27 16.50 7.78
C ASP A 11 -10.51 15.32 8.40
N GLN A 12 -9.91 15.49 9.59
CA GLN A 12 -9.20 14.40 10.29
C GLN A 12 -10.15 13.26 10.71
N HIS A 13 -11.45 13.52 10.78
CA HIS A 13 -12.47 12.52 11.08
C HIS A 13 -12.98 11.78 9.85
N LYS A 14 -12.55 12.19 8.64
CA LYS A 14 -13.02 11.56 7.41
C LYS A 14 -12.47 10.13 7.34
N PRO A 15 -13.34 9.11 7.25
CA PRO A 15 -12.88 7.73 7.18
C PRO A 15 -12.11 7.53 5.87
N GLY A 16 -10.83 7.15 5.97
CA GLY A 16 -10.01 6.81 4.82
C GLY A 16 -10.33 5.41 4.27
N TYR A 17 -10.14 5.21 2.96
CA TYR A 17 -10.38 3.94 2.28
C TYR A 17 -9.17 2.99 2.32
N ARG A 18 -8.56 2.81 3.50
CA ARG A 18 -7.30 2.07 3.65
C ARG A 18 -7.38 0.66 3.07
N LYS A 19 -8.45 -0.07 3.37
CA LYS A 19 -8.63 -1.45 2.88
C LYS A 19 -8.72 -1.52 1.36
N ALA A 20 -9.44 -0.59 0.74
CA ALA A 20 -9.50 -0.50 -0.72
C ALA A 20 -8.10 -0.20 -1.31
N GLY A 21 -7.34 0.71 -0.69
CA GLY A 21 -5.95 0.99 -1.09
C GLY A 21 -5.03 -0.24 -0.99
N GLN A 22 -5.13 -1.02 0.10
CA GLN A 22 -4.37 -2.26 0.26
C GLN A 22 -4.74 -3.30 -0.81
N ILE A 23 -6.03 -3.49 -1.08
CA ILE A 23 -6.53 -4.43 -2.11
C ILE A 23 -6.04 -3.98 -3.49
N GLY A 24 -6.18 -2.69 -3.81
CA GLY A 24 -5.70 -2.12 -5.07
C GLY A 24 -4.20 -2.34 -5.26
N ALA A 25 -3.38 -2.10 -4.23
CA ALA A 25 -1.95 -2.33 -4.30
C ALA A 25 -1.59 -3.81 -4.56
N VAL A 26 -2.28 -4.75 -3.91
CA VAL A 26 -2.08 -6.19 -4.13
C VAL A 26 -2.51 -6.60 -5.54
N LEU A 27 -3.67 -6.14 -6.02
CA LEU A 27 -4.15 -6.44 -7.37
C LEU A 27 -3.21 -5.88 -8.43
N SER A 28 -2.71 -4.65 -8.25
CA SER A 28 -1.71 -4.05 -9.15
C SER A 28 -0.40 -4.83 -9.14
N ALA A 29 0.08 -5.27 -7.98
CA ALA A 29 1.28 -6.10 -7.90
C ALA A 29 1.10 -7.44 -8.64
N LEU A 30 -0.06 -8.10 -8.49
CA LEU A 30 -0.38 -9.32 -9.23
C LEU A 30 -0.44 -9.06 -10.74
N ALA A 31 -1.07 -7.98 -11.17
CA ALA A 31 -1.12 -7.59 -12.58
C ALA A 31 0.29 -7.39 -13.17
N LEU A 32 1.18 -6.68 -12.47
CA LEU A 32 2.57 -6.51 -12.89
C LEU A 32 3.30 -7.85 -13.03
N LEU A 33 3.10 -8.78 -12.09
CA LEU A 33 3.71 -10.11 -12.16
C LEU A 33 3.15 -10.95 -13.31
N THR A 34 1.86 -10.81 -13.65
CA THR A 34 1.30 -11.52 -14.81
C THR A 34 1.91 -11.04 -16.14
N MET A 35 2.41 -9.81 -16.20
CA MET A 35 3.07 -9.27 -17.40
C MET A 35 4.44 -9.92 -17.66
N LEU A 36 5.04 -10.61 -16.67
CA LEU A 36 6.22 -11.45 -16.85
C LEU A 36 5.94 -12.72 -17.68
N CYS A 37 4.67 -13.07 -17.87
CA CYS A 37 4.26 -14.14 -18.76
C CYS A 37 3.86 -13.55 -20.11
N GLY A 38 4.71 -13.67 -21.13
CA GLY A 38 4.39 -13.14 -22.45
C GLY A 38 5.53 -13.26 -23.46
N ASN A 39 5.36 -12.58 -24.59
CA ASN A 39 6.28 -12.63 -25.73
C ASN A 39 7.38 -11.54 -25.66
N HIS A 40 7.88 -11.19 -24.47
CA HIS A 40 8.97 -10.22 -24.34
C HIS A 40 10.32 -10.94 -24.25
N GLU A 41 11.33 -10.42 -24.94
CA GLU A 41 12.72 -10.91 -24.85
C GLU A 41 13.60 -10.02 -23.93
N GLY A 42 13.14 -8.80 -23.66
CA GLY A 42 13.90 -7.79 -22.94
C GLY A 42 13.85 -7.98 -21.42
N ARG A 43 14.99 -8.31 -20.81
CA ARG A 43 15.10 -8.51 -19.34
C ARG A 43 15.07 -7.24 -18.51
N VAL A 44 15.23 -6.06 -19.15
CA VAL A 44 15.20 -4.77 -18.43
C VAL A 44 13.79 -4.47 -17.94
N GLU A 45 12.76 -4.77 -18.75
CA GLU A 45 11.36 -4.57 -18.37
C GLU A 45 11.00 -5.40 -17.13
N ASP A 46 11.44 -6.67 -17.08
CA ASP A 46 11.22 -7.57 -15.94
C ASP A 46 11.70 -6.97 -14.62
N ILE A 47 12.84 -6.27 -14.63
CA ILE A 47 13.40 -5.65 -13.43
C ILE A 47 12.43 -4.59 -12.90
N PHE A 48 11.85 -3.77 -13.79
CA PHE A 48 10.88 -2.74 -13.38
C PHE A 48 9.56 -3.35 -12.93
N LEU A 49 9.06 -4.39 -13.60
CA LEU A 49 7.84 -5.10 -13.21
C LEU A 49 7.98 -5.73 -11.83
N ILE A 50 9.09 -6.44 -11.59
CA ILE A 50 9.39 -7.09 -10.30
C ILE A 50 9.62 -6.03 -9.22
N ALA A 51 10.40 -4.98 -9.49
CA ALA A 51 10.66 -3.92 -8.52
C ALA A 51 9.38 -3.19 -8.12
N GLY A 52 8.51 -2.87 -9.08
CA GLY A 52 7.22 -2.24 -8.84
C GLY A 52 6.30 -3.13 -7.99
N ALA A 53 6.19 -4.41 -8.35
CA ALA A 53 5.40 -5.37 -7.57
C ALA A 53 5.93 -5.53 -6.14
N ALA A 54 7.25 -5.68 -5.98
CA ALA A 54 7.89 -5.81 -4.68
C ALA A 54 7.68 -4.56 -3.82
N LEU A 55 7.81 -3.36 -4.39
CA LEU A 55 7.60 -2.10 -3.69
C LEU A 55 6.16 -1.99 -3.16
N LEU A 56 5.16 -2.29 -3.99
CA LEU A 56 3.75 -2.26 -3.58
C LEU A 56 3.48 -3.23 -2.41
N LEU A 57 4.00 -4.45 -2.50
CA LEU A 57 3.84 -5.45 -1.44
C LEU A 57 4.55 -5.03 -0.15
N LEU A 58 5.76 -4.47 -0.23
CA LEU A 58 6.49 -3.95 0.93
C LEU A 58 5.73 -2.83 1.63
N ILE A 59 5.09 -1.92 0.88
CA ILE A 59 4.25 -0.86 1.44
C ILE A 59 3.06 -1.45 2.20
N VAL A 60 2.34 -2.41 1.61
CA VAL A 60 1.18 -3.05 2.25
C VAL A 60 1.61 -3.82 3.51
N ILE A 61 2.69 -4.58 3.43
CA ILE A 61 3.26 -5.32 4.57
C ILE A 61 3.68 -4.33 5.66
N GLY A 62 4.36 -3.25 5.30
CA GLY A 62 4.78 -2.18 6.21
C GLY A 62 3.60 -1.55 6.94
N ASP A 63 2.52 -1.19 6.23
CA ASP A 63 1.29 -0.66 6.84
C ASP A 63 0.69 -1.66 7.85
N VAL A 64 0.65 -2.95 7.50
CA VAL A 64 0.11 -3.99 8.39
C VAL A 64 0.99 -4.18 9.63
N VAL A 65 2.31 -4.32 9.47
CA VAL A 65 3.25 -4.53 10.59
C VAL A 65 3.24 -3.32 11.52
N LEU A 66 3.34 -2.11 10.99
CA LEU A 66 3.44 -0.90 11.81
C LEU A 66 2.17 -0.68 12.65
N ARG A 67 1.00 -1.01 12.10
CA ARG A 67 -0.28 -0.93 12.83
C ARG A 67 -0.45 -2.07 13.85
N ARG A 68 0.04 -3.28 13.54
CA ARG A 68 0.11 -4.37 14.53
C ARG A 68 1.01 -4.00 15.70
N ASN A 69 2.04 -3.21 15.45
CA ASN A 69 2.98 -2.73 16.47
C ASN A 69 2.53 -1.44 17.18
N GLY A 70 1.28 -1.02 16.99
CA GLY A 70 0.68 0.06 17.79
C GLY A 70 0.54 1.41 17.10
N LEU A 71 0.88 1.53 15.81
CA LEU A 71 0.50 2.72 15.04
C LEU A 71 -1.04 2.78 14.95
N ARG A 72 -1.63 3.67 15.74
CA ARG A 72 -3.06 3.95 15.72
C ARG A 72 -3.36 4.95 14.61
N SER A 73 -4.46 4.69 13.89
CA SER A 73 -4.91 5.52 12.77
C SER A 73 -5.61 6.77 13.25
#